data_AF-A0A4Y8SSL1-F1
#
_entry.id   AF-A0A4Y8SSL1-F1
#
_cell.length_a   1.000
_cell.length_b   1.000
_cell.length_c   1.000
_cell.angle_alpha   90.00
_cell.angle_beta   90.00
_cell.angle_gamma   90.00
#
_symmetry.space_group_name_H-M   'P 1'
#
loop_
_entity.id
_entity.type
_entity.pdbx_description
1 polymer ?
#
loop_
_entity_poly.entity_id
_entity_poly.type
_entity_poly.pdbx_seq_one_letter_code
_entity_poly.pdbx_strand_id
1 'polypeptide(L)' 'MASLWTLLLHRPRHATYARLDSDGTCLGFKQCTTAPGNGAWVQVHEAQLAWLGRPLPSSARVCARAMQHWQRRTLSA' A
#
# COMPACT_ATOMS: atom_id res chain seq x y z
N MET A 1 -10.90 25.51 -12.95
CA MET A 1 -11.14 24.63 -14.12
C MET A 1 -10.01 23.62 -14.17
N ALA A 2 -10.26 22.36 -13.80
CA ALA A 2 -9.22 21.33 -13.88
C ALA A 2 -9.02 20.95 -15.35
N SER A 3 -7.79 21.10 -15.85
CA SER A 3 -7.45 20.75 -17.23
C SER A 3 -7.49 19.23 -17.40
N LEU A 4 -7.92 18.72 -18.56
CA LEU A 4 -8.01 17.29 -18.84
C LEU A 4 -6.66 16.57 -18.59
N TRP A 5 -5.55 17.29 -18.81
CA TRP A 5 -4.18 16.87 -18.52
C TRP A 5 -3.95 16.53 -17.05
N THR A 6 -4.45 17.34 -16.12
CA THR A 6 -4.31 17.07 -14.68
C THR A 6 -5.05 15.80 -14.26
N LEU A 7 -6.15 15.45 -14.90
CA LEU A 7 -6.89 14.21 -14.58
C LEU A 7 -6.19 12.96 -15.13
N LEU A 8 -5.46 13.08 -16.24
CA LEU A 8 -4.76 11.97 -16.88
C LEU A 8 -3.37 11.73 -16.29
N LEU A 9 -2.64 12.79 -15.91
CA LEU A 9 -1.30 12.68 -15.34
C LEU A 9 -1.30 12.48 -13.83
N HIS A 10 -2.32 12.96 -13.12
CA HIS A 10 -2.44 12.77 -11.68
C HIS A 10 -3.08 11.41 -11.37
N ARG A 11 -2.44 10.32 -11.82
CA ARG A 11 -2.86 8.97 -11.47
C ARG A 11 -2.47 8.72 -10.02
N PRO A 12 -3.43 8.60 -9.10
CA PRO A 12 -3.08 8.46 -7.70
C PRO A 12 -2.41 7.09 -7.52
N ARG A 13 -1.21 7.08 -6.93
CA ARG A 13 -0.45 5.84 -6.73
C ARG A 13 -1.17 5.01 -5.69
N HIS A 14 -1.85 3.95 -6.15
CA HIS A 14 -2.53 3.01 -5.26
C HIS A 14 -1.48 2.18 -4.52
N ALA A 15 -1.54 2.21 -3.19
CA ALA A 15 -0.76 1.32 -2.34
C ALA A 15 -1.56 0.06 -2.05
N THR A 16 -0.88 -1.08 -1.99
CA THR A 16 -1.48 -2.35 -1.58
C THR A 16 -1.34 -2.52 -0.08
N TYR A 17 -2.44 -2.82 0.60
CA TYR A 17 -2.48 -3.10 2.01
C TYR A 17 -2.98 -4.53 2.24
N ALA A 18 -2.36 -5.23 3.18
CA ALA A 18 -2.80 -6.52 3.69
C ALA A 18 -3.43 -6.30 5.07
N ARG A 19 -4.60 -6.87 5.31
CA ARG A 19 -5.25 -6.89 6.63
C ARG A 19 -4.70 -8.09 7.40
N LEU A 20 -4.17 -7.84 8.58
CA LEU A 20 -3.77 -8.88 9.51
C LEU A 20 -4.81 -9.07 10.61
N ASP A 21 -4.86 -10.29 11.13
CA ASP A 21 -5.51 -10.61 12.39
C ASP A 21 -4.57 -10.35 13.60
N SER A 22 -5.07 -10.53 14.83
CA SER A 22 -4.28 -10.45 16.07
C SER A 22 -3.03 -11.33 16.03
N ASP A 23 -3.13 -12.51 15.41
CA ASP A 23 -2.05 -13.48 15.26
C ASP A 23 -1.08 -13.16 14.09
N GLY A 24 -1.31 -12.07 13.37
CA GLY A 24 -0.49 -11.68 12.21
C GLY A 24 -0.78 -12.48 10.93
N THR A 25 -1.88 -13.23 10.92
CA THR A 25 -2.39 -13.95 9.73
C THR A 25 -3.03 -12.99 8.75
N CYS A 26 -2.70 -13.11 7.46
CA CYS A 26 -3.28 -12.26 6.44
C CYS A 26 -4.71 -12.70 6.10
N LEU A 27 -5.67 -11.83 6.39
CA LEU A 27 -7.10 -12.04 6.14
C LEU A 27 -7.52 -11.57 4.74
N GLY A 28 -6.81 -10.61 4.16
CA GLY A 28 -7.16 -10.09 2.84
C GLY A 28 -6.33 -8.90 2.40
N PHE A 29 -6.59 -8.46 1.17
CA PHE A 29 -5.87 -7.36 0.54
C PHE A 29 -6.81 -6.24 0.11
N LYS A 30 -6.30 -5.01 0.13
CA LYS A 30 -7.02 -3.82 -0.35
C LYS A 30 -6.03 -2.87 -1.01
N GLN A 31 -6.36 -2.42 -2.21
CA GLN A 31 -5.59 -1.36 -2.88
C GLN A 31 -6.26 -0.02 -2.64
N CYS A 32 -5.57 0.88 -1.96
CA CYS A 32 -6.08 2.20 -1.60
C CYS A 32 -4.98 3.24 -1.74
N THR A 33 -5.38 4.47 -2.04
CA THR A 33 -4.49 5.63 -2.05
C THR A 33 -4.29 6.19 -0.64
N THR A 34 -5.31 6.06 0.19
CA THR A 34 -5.30 6.47 1.61
C THR A 34 -5.20 5.26 2.51
N ALA A 35 -4.42 5.37 3.59
CA ALA A 35 -4.32 4.32 4.60
C ALA A 35 -5.72 4.07 5.22
N PRO A 36 -6.21 2.81 5.22
CA PRO A 36 -7.48 2.48 5.87
C PRO A 36 -7.36 2.67 7.39
N GLY A 37 -8.28 3.44 7.98
CA GLY A 37 -8.21 3.82 9.40
C GLY A 37 -8.68 2.75 10.39
N ASN A 38 -9.26 1.64 9.93
CA ASN A 38 -9.86 0.61 10.78
C ASN A 38 -9.23 -0.78 10.58
N GLY A 39 -8.59 -1.31 11.63
CA GLY A 39 -7.98 -2.65 11.65
C GLY A 39 -6.47 -2.65 11.40
N ALA A 40 -5.83 -3.81 11.62
CA ALA A 40 -4.39 -4.00 11.49
C ALA A 40 -3.98 -4.12 10.00
N TRP A 41 -4.10 -3.02 9.27
CA TRP A 41 -3.64 -2.93 7.88
C TRP A 41 -2.15 -2.62 7.84
N VAL A 42 -1.41 -3.47 7.14
CA VAL A 42 0.01 -3.25 6.83
C VAL A 42 0.18 -3.09 5.34
N GLN A 43 1.02 -2.14 4.97
CA GLN A 43 1.34 -1.94 3.57
C GLN A 43 2.26 -3.06 3.07
N VAL A 44 1.96 -3.59 1.88
CA VAL A 44 2.73 -4.66 1.22
C VAL A 44 3.14 -4.23 -0.18
N HIS A 45 4.26 -4.79 -0.66
CA HIS A 45 4.78 -4.45 -1.99
C HIS A 45 3.84 -4.96 -3.10
N GLU A 46 3.24 -6.12 -2.88
CA GLU A 46 2.33 -6.78 -3.81
C GLU A 46 1.24 -7.55 -3.05
N ALA A 47 0.12 -7.86 -3.72
CA ALA A 47 -0.93 -8.71 -3.17
C ALA A 47 -0.70 -10.16 -3.60
N GLN A 48 -0.05 -10.96 -2.76
CA GLN A 48 0.13 -12.39 -3.03
C GLN A 48 -0.96 -13.22 -2.36
N LEU A 49 -1.78 -13.91 -3.15
CA LEU A 49 -2.80 -14.84 -2.62
C LEU A 49 -2.21 -15.95 -1.74
N ALA A 50 -0.94 -16.31 -1.95
CA ALA A 50 -0.25 -17.33 -1.15
C ALA A 50 -0.13 -16.96 0.34
N TRP A 51 -0.29 -15.68 0.69
CA TRP A 51 -0.26 -15.24 2.09
C TRP A 51 -1.62 -15.33 2.77
N LEU A 52 -2.72 -15.50 2.02
CA LEU A 52 -4.07 -15.57 2.60
C LEU A 52 -4.16 -16.77 3.56
N GLY A 53 -4.60 -16.52 4.80
CA GLY A 53 -4.65 -17.55 5.84
C GLY A 53 -3.28 -17.98 6.38
N ARG A 54 -2.20 -17.27 6.03
CA ARG A 54 -0.84 -17.51 6.54
C ARG A 54 -0.27 -16.26 7.22
N PRO A 55 0.71 -16.41 8.14
CA PRO A 55 1.38 -15.28 8.76
C PRO A 55 2.13 -14.46 7.69
N LEU A 56 1.95 -13.15 7.71
CA LEU A 56 2.57 -12.27 6.71
C LEU A 56 4.08 -12.16 6.97
N PRO A 57 4.94 -12.60 6.02
CA PRO A 57 6.37 -12.53 6.19
C PRO A 57 6.83 -11.07 6.29
N SER A 58 7.83 -10.81 7.13
CA SER A 58 8.40 -9.48 7.32
C SER A 58 8.92 -8.88 6.02
N SER A 59 9.44 -9.70 5.10
CA SER A 59 9.92 -9.31 3.77
C SER A 59 8.83 -8.74 2.86
N ALA A 60 7.57 -9.16 3.05
CA ALA A 60 6.44 -8.66 2.25
C ALA A 60 5.97 -7.27 2.70
N ARG A 61 6.27 -6.90 3.95
CA ARG A 61 5.88 -5.62 4.54
C ARG A 61 6.75 -4.53 3.94
N VAL A 62 6.11 -3.50 3.38
CA VAL A 62 6.82 -2.30 2.96
C VAL A 62 7.27 -1.61 4.25
N CYS A 63 8.57 -1.65 4.54
CA CYS A 63 9.13 -0.77 5.56
C CYS A 63 8.76 0.66 5.17
N ALA A 64 7.96 1.36 5.97
CA ALA A 64 7.46 2.71 5.67
C ALA A 64 8.58 3.67 5.24
N ARG A 65 9.80 3.47 5.74
CA ARG A 65 11.01 4.23 5.39
C ARG A 65 11.41 4.09 3.91
N ALA A 66 11.19 2.92 3.30
CA ALA A 66 11.45 2.71 1.88
C ALA A 66 10.46 3.51 1.02
N MET A 67 9.16 3.44 1.29
CA MET A 67 8.19 4.20 0.48
C MET A 67 8.33 5.71 0.65
N GLN A 68 8.57 6.19 1.88
CA GLN A 68 8.81 7.62 2.13
C GLN A 68 10.00 8.16 1.33
N HIS A 69 11.05 7.36 1.12
CA HIS A 69 12.19 7.79 0.33
C HIS A 69 11.85 7.86 -1.17
N TRP A 70 11.04 6.93 -1.67
CA TRP A 70 10.61 6.94 -3.08
C TRP A 70 9.67 8.10 -3.38
N GLN A 71 8.78 8.45 -2.44
CA GLN A 71 7.90 9.62 -2.56
C GLN A 71 8.69 10.94 -2.52
N ARG A 72 9.78 11.00 -1.75
CA ARG A 72 10.60 12.23 -1.61
C ARG A 72 11.49 12.51 -2.82
N ARG A 73 11.73 11.53 -3.70
CA ARG A 73 12.58 11.71 -4.89
C ARG A 73 11.84 12.23 -6.12
N THR A 74 10.52 12.39 -6.08
CA THR A 74 9.73 12.72 -7.28
C THR A 74 9.23 14.16 -7.38
N LEU A 75 9.78 15.13 -6.63
CA LEU A 75 9.44 16.56 -6.81
C LEU A 75 10.68 17.45 -6.70
N SER A 76 11.32 17.66 -7.85
CA SER A 76 12.15 18.82 -8.17
C SER A 76 12.12 18.97 -9.70
N ALA A 77 11.10 19.66 -10.19
CA ALA A 77 11.06 20.28 -11.51
C ALA A 77 9.96 21.35 -11.49
#